data_AF-A0A1Z3NAL3-F1
#
_entry.id   AF-A0A1Z3NAL3-F1
#
_cell.length_a   1.000
_cell.length_b   1.000
_cell.length_c   1.000
_cell.angle_alpha   90.00
_cell.angle_beta   90.00
_cell.angle_gamma   90.00
#
_symmetry.space_group_name_H-M   'P 1'
#
loop_
_entity.id
_entity.type
_entity.pdbx_description
1 polymer ?
#
loop_
_entity_poly.entity_id
_entity_poly.type
_entity_poly.pdbx_seq_one_letter_code
_entity_poly.pdbx_strand_id
1 'polypeptide(L)'
;MRKFALIAILCSFCAAPAMAADAVTAEVSKLQALKLETVKTADENTKLTEADMKAQDEVFEALEGAVQAAVKKTTPELDAEILRVTVEMLKKDPTQFAGELVLPLYEKNKKSFLESLKKLSPSDAKLVEDAVKAAARQKRYGNG
;
A
#
# COMPACT_ATOMS: atom_id res chain seq x y z
N MET A 1 13.54 8.55 72.33
CA MET A 1 12.32 8.94 71.59
C MET A 1 12.76 9.61 70.29
N ARG A 2 12.58 8.94 69.13
CA ARG A 2 11.51 9.20 68.12
C ARG A 2 11.65 10.61 67.50
N LYS A 3 11.78 10.84 66.19
CA LYS A 3 11.75 10.03 64.96
C LYS A 3 12.46 10.82 63.84
N PHE A 4 13.13 10.09 62.96
CA PHE A 4 13.72 10.56 61.71
C PHE A 4 12.67 10.73 60.59
N ALA A 5 13.10 11.53 59.61
CA ALA A 5 12.88 11.42 58.16
C ALA A 5 11.58 11.96 57.55
N LEU A 6 11.73 13.16 56.96
CA LEU A 6 11.16 13.51 55.66
C LEU A 6 11.51 12.42 54.63
N ILE A 7 10.52 11.92 53.91
CA ILE A 7 10.74 11.20 52.64
C ILE A 7 9.94 11.95 51.58
N ALA A 8 10.66 12.71 50.76
CA ALA A 8 10.20 13.15 49.46
C ALA A 8 10.18 11.95 48.53
N ILE A 9 8.99 11.52 48.10
CA ILE A 9 8.84 10.52 47.04
C ILE A 9 8.71 11.28 45.71
N LEU A 10 9.85 11.33 45.02
CA LEU A 10 10.01 11.72 43.64
C LEU A 10 9.40 10.66 42.70
N CYS A 11 9.03 11.16 41.52
CA CYS A 11 8.90 10.44 40.25
C CYS A 11 7.68 9.51 40.07
N SER A 12 6.55 10.11 39.66
CA SER A 12 5.65 9.45 38.72
C SER A 12 5.88 10.02 37.33
N PHE A 13 6.94 9.54 36.66
CA PHE A 13 7.03 9.63 35.22
C PHE A 13 6.06 8.58 34.66
N CYS A 14 4.84 8.99 34.33
CA CYS A 14 3.99 8.25 33.41
C CYS A 14 4.62 8.34 32.02
N ALA A 15 5.63 7.49 31.77
CA ALA A 15 6.03 7.16 30.42
C ALA A 15 4.86 6.40 29.78
N ALA A 16 4.01 7.11 29.04
CA ALA A 16 3.07 6.47 28.14
C ALA A 16 3.89 5.55 27.20
N PRO A 17 3.53 4.28 27.02
CA PRO A 17 4.14 3.48 25.97
C PRO A 17 3.74 4.13 24.65
N ALA A 18 4.67 4.84 24.03
CA ALA A 18 4.55 5.22 22.63
C ALA A 18 4.42 3.92 21.86
N MET A 19 3.19 3.57 21.47
CA MET A 19 2.94 2.46 20.57
C MET A 19 3.65 2.80 19.26
N ALA A 20 4.81 2.18 19.03
CA ALA A 20 5.33 2.04 17.68
C ALA A 20 4.26 1.24 16.92
N ALA A 21 3.37 1.93 16.21
CA ALA A 21 2.41 1.29 15.34
C ALA A 21 3.19 0.35 14.42
N ASP A 22 2.78 -0.93 14.35
CA ASP A 22 3.42 -1.91 13.46
C ASP A 22 3.45 -1.30 12.04
N ALA A 23 4.61 -1.31 11.39
CA ALA A 23 4.79 -0.67 10.09
C ALA A 23 3.75 -1.17 9.07
N VAL A 24 3.33 -2.43 9.19
CA VAL A 24 2.24 -3.00 8.40
C VAL A 24 0.89 -2.31 8.66
N THR A 25 0.53 -2.08 9.92
CA THR A 25 -0.73 -1.40 10.29
C THR A 25 -0.76 0.05 9.82
N ALA A 26 0.39 0.73 9.82
CA ALA A 26 0.49 2.07 9.28
C ALA A 26 0.22 2.10 7.76
N GLU A 27 0.79 1.16 6.99
CA GLU A 27 0.55 1.09 5.54
C GLU A 27 -0.89 0.72 5.20
N VAL A 28 -1.49 -0.25 5.92
CA VAL A 28 -2.93 -0.56 5.79
C VAL A 28 -3.78 0.68 6.00
N SER A 29 -3.52 1.44 7.07
CA SER A 29 -4.28 2.65 7.40
C SER A 29 -4.15 3.72 6.33
N LYS A 30 -2.96 3.90 5.74
CA LYS A 30 -2.74 4.84 4.63
C LYS A 30 -3.56 4.44 3.41
N LEU A 31 -3.54 3.18 3.00
CA LEU A 31 -4.31 2.69 1.85
C LEU A 31 -5.82 2.83 2.06
N GLN A 32 -6.31 2.57 3.26
CA GLN A 32 -7.73 2.73 3.61
C GLN A 32 -8.18 4.19 3.63
N ALA A 33 -7.29 5.13 3.96
CA ALA A 33 -7.59 6.55 3.96
C ALA A 33 -7.66 7.16 2.55
N LEU A 34 -7.20 6.46 1.51
CA LEU A 34 -7.21 6.95 0.14
C LEU A 34 -8.65 7.08 -0.38
N LYS A 35 -8.99 8.29 -0.86
CA LYS A 35 -10.27 8.56 -1.53
C LYS A 35 -10.16 8.23 -3.01
N LEU A 36 -10.08 6.95 -3.33
CA LEU A 36 -9.82 6.48 -4.69
C LEU A 36 -10.89 6.95 -5.68
N GLU A 37 -12.14 7.09 -5.26
CA GLU A 37 -13.27 7.49 -6.11
C GLU A 37 -13.07 8.86 -6.78
N THR A 38 -12.39 9.78 -6.08
CA THR A 38 -12.14 11.15 -6.57
C THR A 38 -10.90 11.26 -7.44
N VAL A 39 -10.08 10.21 -7.50
CA VAL A 39 -8.84 10.20 -8.28
C VAL A 39 -9.17 10.02 -9.75
N LYS A 40 -8.69 10.95 -10.58
CA LYS A 40 -8.65 10.85 -12.02
C LYS A 40 -7.27 10.40 -12.46
N THR A 41 -7.23 9.61 -13.51
CA THR A 41 -6.01 9.10 -14.13
C THR A 41 -5.98 9.57 -15.57
N ALA A 42 -4.79 9.77 -16.11
CA ALA A 42 -4.65 10.21 -17.49
C ALA A 42 -5.17 9.12 -18.43
N ASP A 43 -6.07 9.48 -19.33
CA ASP A 43 -6.36 8.70 -20.53
C ASP A 43 -5.97 9.51 -21.77
N GLU A 44 -6.07 8.91 -22.96
CA GLU A 44 -5.68 9.56 -24.22
C GLU A 44 -6.42 10.89 -24.50
N ASN A 45 -7.53 11.15 -23.80
CA ASN A 45 -8.41 12.29 -24.05
C ASN A 45 -8.55 13.24 -22.84
N THR A 46 -7.98 12.89 -21.69
CA THR A 46 -8.18 13.62 -20.43
C THR A 46 -6.92 14.35 -20.03
N LYS A 47 -6.97 15.69 -20.13
CA LYS A 47 -5.95 16.55 -19.51
C LYS A 47 -6.20 16.60 -18.01
N LEU A 48 -5.27 16.02 -17.25
CA LEU A 48 -5.25 16.13 -15.81
C LEU A 48 -4.88 17.56 -15.39
N THR A 49 -5.52 18.05 -14.33
CA THR A 49 -5.04 19.23 -13.62
C THR A 49 -3.85 18.84 -12.74
N GLU A 50 -3.07 19.82 -12.29
CA GLU A 50 -1.99 19.58 -11.31
C GLU A 50 -2.51 18.91 -10.02
N ALA A 51 -3.73 19.27 -9.60
CA ALA A 51 -4.37 18.65 -8.44
C ALA A 51 -4.74 17.17 -8.70
N ASP A 52 -5.18 16.83 -9.91
CA ASP A 52 -5.48 15.44 -10.28
C ASP A 52 -4.19 14.60 -10.33
N MET A 53 -3.12 15.15 -10.93
CA MET A 53 -1.80 14.51 -10.97
C MET A 53 -1.27 14.26 -9.57
N LYS A 54 -1.34 15.28 -8.68
CA LYS A 54 -0.92 15.12 -7.29
C LYS A 54 -1.70 14.05 -6.55
N ALA A 55 -3.02 13.99 -6.74
CA ALA A 55 -3.85 12.96 -6.11
C ALA A 55 -3.52 11.56 -6.64
N GLN A 56 -3.18 11.44 -7.93
CA GLN A 56 -2.71 10.20 -8.53
C GLN A 56 -1.36 9.77 -7.94
N ASP A 57 -0.40 10.70 -7.85
CA ASP A 57 0.92 10.46 -7.27
C ASP A 57 0.81 10.03 -5.81
N GLU A 58 -0.04 10.67 -5.00
CA GLU A 58 -0.29 10.28 -3.61
C GLU A 58 -0.79 8.83 -3.48
N VAL A 59 -1.64 8.37 -4.40
CA VAL A 59 -2.08 6.97 -4.45
C VAL A 59 -0.94 6.04 -4.82
N PHE A 60 -0.15 6.39 -5.83
CA PHE A 60 0.96 5.56 -6.29
C PHE A 60 2.07 5.46 -5.25
N GLU A 61 2.43 6.55 -4.59
CA GLU A 61 3.39 6.56 -3.48
C GLU A 61 2.92 5.69 -2.31
N ALA A 62 1.64 5.80 -1.94
CA ALA A 62 1.07 4.97 -0.88
C ALA A 62 1.04 3.49 -1.26
N LEU A 63 0.67 3.17 -2.51
CA LEU A 63 0.69 1.81 -3.03
C LEU A 63 2.11 1.23 -3.06
N GLU A 64 3.09 2.01 -3.52
CA GLU A 64 4.49 1.60 -3.55
C GLU A 64 5.02 1.33 -2.12
N GLY A 65 4.75 2.24 -1.18
CA GLY A 65 5.13 2.08 0.23
C GLY A 65 4.56 0.81 0.85
N ALA A 66 3.26 0.54 0.59
CA ALA A 66 2.60 -0.67 1.04
C ALA A 66 3.20 -1.94 0.41
N VAL A 67 3.50 -1.94 -0.89
CA VAL A 67 4.17 -3.07 -1.56
C VAL A 67 5.56 -3.31 -0.97
N GLN A 68 6.35 -2.26 -0.76
CA GLN A 68 7.67 -2.38 -0.16
C GLN A 68 7.61 -2.95 1.27
N ALA A 69 6.58 -2.59 2.04
CA ALA A 69 6.32 -3.19 3.36
C ALA A 69 5.89 -4.66 3.24
N ALA A 70 4.95 -4.98 2.35
CA ALA A 70 4.43 -6.34 2.13
C ALA A 70 5.52 -7.31 1.65
N VAL A 71 6.45 -6.83 0.83
CA VAL A 71 7.64 -7.59 0.42
C VAL A 71 8.48 -8.03 1.62
N LYS A 72 8.59 -7.20 2.66
CA LYS A 72 9.35 -7.53 3.89
C LYS A 72 8.53 -8.37 4.86
N LYS A 73 7.25 -8.04 5.04
CA LYS A 73 6.31 -8.71 5.94
C LYS A 73 4.89 -8.51 5.40
N THR A 74 4.35 -9.56 4.77
CA THR A 74 2.97 -9.57 4.28
C THR A 74 2.00 -9.98 5.39
N THR A 75 0.81 -9.40 5.37
CA THR A 75 -0.37 -9.87 6.10
C THR A 75 -1.54 -9.96 5.12
N PRO A 76 -2.54 -10.83 5.38
CA PRO A 76 -3.71 -10.94 4.52
C PRO A 76 -4.47 -9.61 4.33
N GLU A 77 -4.45 -8.74 5.34
CA GLU A 77 -5.09 -7.43 5.30
C GLU A 77 -4.30 -6.45 4.42
N LEU A 78 -2.98 -6.40 4.56
CA LEU A 78 -2.13 -5.56 3.72
C LEU A 78 -2.21 -5.98 2.25
N ASP A 79 -2.15 -7.29 1.97
CA ASP A 79 -2.31 -7.82 0.60
C ASP A 79 -3.70 -7.46 0.02
N ALA A 80 -4.75 -7.52 0.84
CA ALA A 80 -6.10 -7.18 0.39
C ALA A 80 -6.23 -5.69 0.03
N GLU A 81 -5.67 -4.79 0.85
CA GLU A 81 -5.68 -3.35 0.57
C GLU A 81 -4.82 -2.99 -0.64
N ILE A 82 -3.63 -3.59 -0.79
CA ILE A 82 -2.79 -3.43 -1.99
C ILE A 82 -3.58 -3.82 -3.24
N LEU A 83 -4.24 -4.98 -3.22
CA LEU A 83 -5.01 -5.45 -4.36
C LEU A 83 -6.24 -4.58 -4.63
N ARG A 84 -6.94 -4.11 -3.60
CA ARG A 84 -8.08 -3.19 -3.75
C ARG A 84 -7.65 -1.90 -4.47
N VAL A 85 -6.60 -1.25 -3.97
CA VAL A 85 -6.08 0.00 -4.55
C VAL A 85 -5.60 -0.25 -5.98
N THR A 86 -4.90 -1.36 -6.21
CA THR A 86 -4.42 -1.75 -7.55
C THR A 86 -5.58 -1.89 -8.54
N VAL A 87 -6.63 -2.62 -8.18
CA VAL A 87 -7.81 -2.82 -9.03
C VAL A 87 -8.47 -1.49 -9.37
N GLU A 88 -8.68 -0.63 -8.37
CA GLU A 88 -9.31 0.66 -8.57
C GLU A 88 -8.48 1.57 -9.48
N MET A 89 -7.15 1.55 -9.35
CA MET A 89 -6.29 2.29 -10.25
C MET A 89 -6.29 1.70 -11.66
N LEU A 90 -6.17 0.37 -11.82
CA LEU A 90 -6.19 -0.27 -13.14
C LEU A 90 -7.51 -0.09 -13.90
N LYS A 91 -8.63 0.09 -13.19
CA LYS A 91 -9.93 0.39 -13.83
C LYS A 91 -9.98 1.78 -14.45
N LYS A 92 -9.15 2.70 -13.96
CA LYS A 92 -9.13 4.11 -14.37
C LYS A 92 -7.94 4.40 -15.29
N ASP A 93 -6.80 3.76 -15.02
CA ASP A 93 -5.52 4.04 -15.65
C ASP A 93 -5.22 3.05 -16.80
N PRO A 94 -5.26 3.52 -18.06
CA PRO A 94 -4.94 2.68 -19.22
C PRO A 94 -3.45 2.33 -19.32
N THR A 95 -2.56 3.04 -18.61
CA THR A 95 -1.11 2.79 -18.65
C THR A 95 -0.71 1.53 -17.87
N GLN A 96 -1.61 1.02 -17.03
CA GLN A 96 -1.39 -0.13 -16.17
C GLN A 96 -0.25 0.04 -15.15
N PHE A 97 0.11 1.28 -14.80
CA PHE A 97 1.26 1.57 -13.92
C PHE A 97 1.15 0.91 -12.54
N ALA A 98 -0.06 0.82 -11.98
CA ALA A 98 -0.29 0.09 -10.73
C ALA A 98 0.15 -1.39 -10.80
N GLY A 99 0.12 -2.01 -11.98
CA GLY A 99 0.65 -3.36 -12.23
C GLY A 99 2.17 -3.45 -12.10
N GLU A 100 2.89 -2.39 -12.49
CA GLU A 100 4.34 -2.29 -12.28
C GLU A 100 4.67 -2.14 -10.80
N LEU A 101 3.90 -1.33 -10.08
CA LEU A 101 4.11 -1.10 -8.64
C LEU A 101 3.92 -2.38 -7.81
N VAL A 102 2.96 -3.25 -8.15
CA VAL A 102 2.74 -4.50 -7.41
C VAL A 102 3.56 -5.69 -7.91
N LEU A 103 4.30 -5.54 -9.02
CA LEU A 103 5.19 -6.58 -9.55
C LEU A 103 6.16 -7.14 -8.50
N PRO A 104 6.83 -6.34 -7.64
CA PRO A 104 7.72 -6.86 -6.60
C PRO A 104 7.03 -7.83 -5.64
N LEU A 105 5.75 -7.62 -5.33
CA LEU A 105 4.97 -8.51 -4.46
C LEU A 105 4.69 -9.85 -5.16
N TYR A 106 4.36 -9.82 -6.44
CA TYR A 106 4.21 -11.03 -7.26
C TYR A 106 5.52 -11.80 -7.40
N GLU A 107 6.65 -11.11 -7.57
CA GLU A 107 7.97 -11.75 -7.73
C GLU A 107 8.48 -12.37 -6.42
N LYS A 108 8.35 -11.65 -5.29
CA LYS A 108 8.97 -12.04 -4.02
C LYS A 108 8.05 -12.86 -3.11
N ASN A 109 6.74 -12.59 -3.13
CA ASN A 109 5.73 -13.25 -2.29
C ASN A 109 4.62 -13.90 -3.12
N LYS A 110 4.98 -14.52 -4.25
CA LYS A 110 4.07 -15.08 -5.25
C LYS A 110 2.90 -15.89 -4.68
N LYS A 111 3.17 -16.77 -3.70
CA LYS A 111 2.13 -17.63 -3.10
C LYS A 111 1.05 -16.81 -2.40
N SER A 112 1.44 -15.90 -1.52
CA SER A 112 0.50 -15.02 -0.79
C SER A 112 -0.28 -14.14 -1.75
N PHE A 113 0.42 -13.56 -2.73
CA PHE A 113 -0.18 -12.73 -3.77
C PHE A 113 -1.27 -13.48 -4.55
N LEU A 114 -0.97 -14.69 -5.04
CA LEU A 114 -1.95 -15.51 -5.77
C LEU A 114 -3.11 -16.00 -4.90
N GLU A 115 -2.88 -16.26 -3.61
CA GLU A 115 -3.94 -16.60 -2.66
C GLU A 115 -4.88 -15.42 -2.40
N SER A 116 -4.32 -14.22 -2.26
CA SER A 116 -5.09 -12.99 -2.10
C SER A 116 -5.84 -12.62 -3.38
N LEU A 117 -5.25 -12.83 -4.56
CA LEU A 117 -5.90 -12.62 -5.86
C LEU A 117 -7.19 -13.45 -6.01
N LYS A 118 -7.19 -14.69 -5.52
CA LYS A 118 -8.36 -15.59 -5.59
C LYS A 118 -9.56 -15.10 -4.78
N LYS A 119 -9.36 -14.12 -3.88
CA LYS A 119 -10.45 -13.52 -3.10
C LYS A 119 -11.16 -12.39 -3.84
N LEU A 120 -10.59 -11.91 -4.95
CA LEU A 120 -11.21 -10.90 -5.79
C LEU A 120 -12.28 -11.52 -6.71
N SER A 121 -13.10 -10.66 -7.32
CA SER A 121 -13.95 -11.11 -8.43
C SER A 121 -13.09 -11.65 -9.58
N PRO A 122 -13.56 -12.62 -10.39
CA PRO A 122 -12.78 -13.16 -11.50
C PRO A 122 -12.30 -12.09 -12.50
N SER A 123 -13.09 -11.03 -12.69
CA SER A 123 -12.73 -9.92 -13.58
C SER A 123 -11.58 -9.08 -13.00
N ASP A 124 -11.67 -8.73 -11.71
CA ASP A 124 -10.63 -7.93 -11.04
C ASP A 124 -9.33 -8.73 -10.89
N ALA A 125 -9.44 -10.01 -10.54
CA ALA A 125 -8.31 -10.94 -10.48
C ALA A 125 -7.57 -11.00 -11.82
N LYS A 126 -8.31 -11.17 -12.92
CA LYS A 126 -7.72 -11.21 -14.26
C LYS A 126 -7.08 -9.87 -14.64
N LEU A 127 -7.73 -8.75 -14.32
CA LEU A 127 -7.19 -7.41 -14.58
C LEU A 127 -5.81 -7.23 -13.92
N VAL A 128 -5.69 -7.57 -12.63
CA VAL A 128 -4.41 -7.49 -11.91
C VAL A 128 -3.40 -8.48 -12.47
N GLU A 129 -3.81 -9.73 -12.74
CA GLU A 129 -2.91 -10.76 -13.26
C GLU A 129 -2.32 -10.38 -14.62
N ASP A 130 -3.14 -9.84 -15.53
CA ASP A 130 -2.72 -9.41 -16.86
C ASP A 130 -1.75 -8.22 -16.77
N ALA A 131 -2.06 -7.21 -15.93
CA ALA A 131 -1.21 -6.04 -15.71
C ALA A 131 0.17 -6.44 -15.13
N VAL A 132 0.20 -7.30 -14.12
CA VAL A 132 1.47 -7.75 -13.51
C VAL A 132 2.28 -8.61 -14.46
N LYS A 133 1.63 -9.47 -15.26
CA LYS A 133 2.32 -10.24 -16.30
C LYS A 133 2.87 -9.35 -17.40
N ALA A 134 2.14 -8.29 -17.78
CA ALA A 134 2.62 -7.30 -18.75
C ALA A 134 3.86 -6.57 -18.21
N ALA A 135 3.80 -6.06 -16.97
CA ALA A 135 4.93 -5.45 -16.28
C ALA A 135 6.14 -6.40 -16.17
N ALA A 136 5.91 -7.67 -15.81
CA ALA A 136 6.98 -8.67 -15.75
C ALA A 136 7.64 -8.92 -17.12
N ARG A 137 6.86 -8.89 -18.22
CA ARG A 137 7.40 -9.00 -19.58
C ARG A 137 8.19 -7.75 -19.96
N GLN A 138 7.65 -6.55 -19.70
CA GLN A 138 8.34 -5.29 -19.97
C GLN A 138 9.67 -5.21 -19.22
N LYS A 139 9.72 -5.55 -17.93
CA LYS A 139 10.98 -5.62 -17.17
C LYS A 139 12.01 -6.60 -17.75
N ARG A 140 11.55 -7.68 -18.40
CA ARG A 140 12.42 -8.71 -19.00
C ARG A 140 12.91 -8.36 -20.40
N TYR A 141 12.11 -7.63 -21.18
CA TYR A 141 12.36 -7.39 -22.61
C TYR A 141 12.52 -5.90 -22.98
N GLY A 142 12.18 -5.00 -22.07
CA GLY A 142 12.30 -3.55 -22.22
C GLY A 142 13.71 -3.09 -21.85
N ASN A 143 14.65 -3.30 -22.75
CA ASN A 143 15.87 -2.51 -22.82
C ASN A 143 15.69 -1.54 -24.00
N GLY A 144 15.27 -0.31 -23.68
CA GLY A 144 15.48 0.88 -24.50
C GLY A 144 16.55 1.72 -23.85
#